data_AF-A0A1H3Y598-F1
#
_entry.id   AF-A0A1H3Y598-F1
#
_cell.length_a   1.000
_cell.length_b   1.000
_cell.length_c   1.000
_cell.angle_alpha   90.00
_cell.angle_beta   90.00
_cell.angle_gamma   90.00
#
_symmetry.space_group_name_H-M   'P 1'
#
loop_
_entity.id
_entity.type
_entity.pdbx_description
1 polymer ?
#
loop_
_entity_poly.entity_id
_entity_poly.type
_entity_poly.pdbx_seq_one_letter_code
_entity_poly.pdbx_strand_id
1 'polypeptide(L)' 'MENLSYEMLIQAYRAALKLNVDDEFIELLKQEMRRRERQRDNTPGFRTTR' A
#
# COMPACT_ATOMS: atom_id res chain seq x y z
N MET A 1 4.36 3.88 -9.34
CA MET A 1 4.52 3.77 -7.87
C MET A 1 5.50 2.68 -7.43
N GLU A 2 6.10 1.90 -8.34
CA GLU A 2 6.87 0.71 -7.97
C GLU A 2 8.13 1.00 -7.13
N ASN A 3 8.70 2.20 -7.22
CA ASN A 3 9.90 2.61 -6.47
C ASN A 3 9.60 3.39 -5.18
N LEU A 4 8.33 3.63 -4.84
CA LEU A 4 8.00 4.29 -3.57
C LEU A 4 8.16 3.32 -2.40
N SER A 5 8.75 3.74 -1.29
CA SER A 5 8.73 2.94 -0.06
C SER A 5 7.29 2.76 0.44
N TYR A 6 7.02 1.69 1.19
CA TYR A 6 5.67 1.47 1.74
C TYR A 6 5.25 2.60 2.69
N GLU A 7 6.20 3.15 3.46
CA GLU A 7 5.95 4.29 4.34
C GLU A 7 5.56 5.55 3.56
N MET A 8 6.24 5.83 2.44
CA MET A 8 5.88 6.95 1.57
C MET A 8 4.50 6.76 0.94
N LEU A 9 4.11 5.52 0.63
CA LEU A 9 2.79 5.21 0.08
C LEU A 9 1.67 5.51 1.10
N ILE A 10 1.90 5.18 2.38
CA ILE A 10 1.00 5.53 3.48
C ILE A 10 0.93 7.05 3.67
N GLN A 11 2.07 7.74 3.62
CA GLN A 11 2.11 9.20 3.73
C GLN A 11 1.35 9.88 2.59
N ALA A 12 1.52 9.40 1.35
CA ALA A 12 0.78 9.90 0.19
C ALA A 12 -0.73 9.70 0.34
N TYR A 13 -1.17 8.54 0.83
CA TYR A 13 -2.58 8.29 1.13
C TYR A 13 -3.15 9.24 2.19
N ARG A 14 -2.42 9.45 3.28
CA ARG A 14 -2.83 10.39 4.34
C ARG A 14 -2.89 11.83 3.82
N ALA A 15 -1.95 12.22 2.97
CA ALA A 15 -1.95 13.54 2.34
C ALA A 15 -3.14 13.71 1.38
N ALA A 16 -3.43 12.68 0.57
CA ALA A 16 -4.55 12.68 -0.36
C ALA A 16 -5.90 12.88 0.35
N LEU A 17 -6.10 12.19 1.48
CA LEU A 17 -7.30 12.37 2.31
C LEU A 17 -7.42 13.78 2.91
N LYS A 18 -6.30 14.38 3.34
CA LYS A 18 -6.31 15.73 3.92
C LYS A 18 -6.57 16.82 2.89
N LEU A 19 -6.11 16.62 1.67
CA LEU A 19 -6.23 17.58 0.58
C LEU A 19 -7.54 17.42 -0.21
N ASN A 20 -8.41 16.46 0.16
CA ASN A 20 -9.60 16.08 -0.61
C ASN A 20 -9.27 15.88 -2.10
N VAL A 21 -8.19 15.15 -2.37
CA VAL A 21 -7.82 14.78 -3.74
C VAL A 21 -8.85 13.80 -4.28
N ASP A 22 -8.97 13.75 -5.60
CA ASP A 22 -9.91 12.90 -6.31
C ASP A 22 -9.93 11.43 -5.83
N ASP A 23 -11.13 10.86 -5.79
CA ASP A 23 -11.39 9.51 -5.29
C ASP A 23 -10.69 8.43 -6.14
N GLU A 24 -10.50 8.66 -7.44
CA GLU A 24 -9.76 7.74 -8.32
C GLU A 24 -8.31 7.60 -7.87
N PHE A 25 -7.69 8.73 -7.51
CA PHE A 25 -6.31 8.74 -7.01
C PHE A 25 -6.19 8.02 -5.66
N ILE A 26 -7.16 8.20 -4.77
CA ILE A 26 -7.23 7.51 -3.48
C ILE A 26 -7.38 6.00 -3.68
N GLU A 27 -8.20 5.56 -4.64
CA GLU A 27 -8.37 4.14 -4.93
C GLU A 27 -7.10 3.51 -5.53
N LEU A 28 -6.36 4.23 -6.39
CA LEU A 28 -5.07 3.77 -6.90
C LEU A 28 -4.07 3.51 -5.76
N LEU A 29 -4.01 4.40 -4.76
CA LEU A 29 -3.16 4.21 -3.58
C LEU A 29 -3.56 2.98 -2.78
N LYS A 30 -4.86 2.79 -2.53
CA LYS A 30 -5.37 1.60 -1.82
C LYS A 30 -5.07 0.31 -2.57
N GLN A 31 -5.21 0.29 -3.90
CA GLN A 31 -4.90 -0.88 -4.73
C GLN A 31 -3.43 -1.27 -4.63
N GLU A 32 -2.52 -0.30 -4.69
CA GLU A 32 -1.09 -0.54 -4.58
C GLU A 32 -0.70 -1.03 -3.17
N MET A 33 -1.30 -0.49 -2.11
CA MET A 33 -1.11 -0.98 -0.74
C MET A 33 -1.53 -2.45 -0.60
N ARG A 34 -2.74 -2.80 -1.06
CA ARG A 34 -3.25 -4.19 -1.07
C ARG A 34 -2.36 -5.13 -1.88
N ARG A 35 -1.83 -4.66 -3.01
CA ARG A 35 -0.90 -5.45 -3.85
C ARG A 35 0.36 -5.83 -3.06
N ARG A 36 0.93 -4.88 -2.31
CA ARG A 36 2.14 -5.09 -1.52
C ARG A 36 1.90 -5.95 -0.29
N GLU A 37 0.76 -5.82 0.38
CA GLU A 37 0.36 -6.70 1.48
C GLU A 37 0.28 -8.15 1.00
N ARG A 38 -0.40 -8.41 -0.12
CA ARG A 38 -0.46 -9.75 -0.73
C ARG A 38 0.90 -10.30 -1.13
N GLN A 39 1.83 -9.45 -1.60
CA GLN A 39 3.19 -9.89 -1.92
C GLN A 39 4.00 -10.22 -0.68
N ARG A 40 3.81 -9.47 0.40
CA ARG A 40 4.43 -9.76 1.70
C ARG A 40 3.94 -11.10 2.23
N ASP A 41 2.63 -11.35 2.19
CA ASP A 41 2.01 -12.59 2.64
C ASP A 41 2.38 -13.81 1.76
N ASN A 42 2.60 -13.58 0.46
CA ASN A 42 3.06 -14.60 -0.49
C ASN A 42 4.57 -14.85 -0.46
N THR A 43 5.33 -14.27 0.48
CA THR A 43 6.74 -14.64 0.66
C THR A 43 6.79 -16.00 1.37
N PRO A 44 7.22 -17.09 0.72
CA PRO A 44 7.25 -18.42 1.33
C PRO A 44 8.48 -18.51 2.24
N GLY A 45 8.40 -17.90 3.43
CA GLY A 45 9.52 -17.83 4.36
C GLY A 45 9.16 -17.84 5.85
N PHE A 46 7.89 -17.65 6.23
CA PHE A 46 7.46 -17.70 7.62
C PHE A 46 6.15 -18.49 7.77
N ARG A 47 6.19 -19.77 7.41
CA ARG A 47 5.35 -20.74 8.11
C ARG A 47 5.98 -20.97 9.48
N THR A 48 5.63 -20.14 10.46
CA THR A 48 5.80 -20.51 11.87
C THR A 48 5.00 -21.79 12.07
N THR A 49 5.72 -22.90 12.19
CA THR A 49 5.21 -24.15 12.75
C THR A 49 4.69 -23.84 14.14
N ARG A 50 3.38 -24.00 14.33
CA ARG A 50 2.73 -24.03 15.64
C ARG A 50 2.97 -25.39 16.29
#